data_AF-A0AA37H6T2-F1
#
_entry.id   AF-A0AA37H6T2-F1
#
_cell.length_a   1.000
_cell.length_b   1.000
_cell.length_c   1.000
_cell.angle_alpha   90.00
_cell.angle_beta   90.00
_cell.angle_gamma   90.00
#
_symmetry.space_group_name_H-M   'P 1'
#
loop_
_entity.id
_entity.type
_entity.pdbx_description
1 polymer ?
#
loop_
_entity_poly.entity_id
_entity_poly.type
_entity_poly.pdbx_seq_one_letter_code
_entity_poly.pdbx_strand_id
1 'polypeptide(L)'
;MLNLLSTLVRGAAARAAEDLHDQHAFLILEQQLRDAAAALDDSRRTLAQAIAQEAADAKKQAALAARIADLETSAVAALAGGREDLAEEAAEALAEMEEEAQALEATRAAYRAEVAALRRAVRRGTRQFAELERGQRIARAAEAVRRLRARRGQGLGSPAALAEAQATLRRLREAQAAEAASDEALAIIEAAAPESLCERLEEAGFGPRTRPSAGSVMERLRAKARVQASAA
;
A
#
# COMPACT_ATOMS: atom_id res chain seq x y z
N MET A 1 21.34 38.80 -49.63
CA MET A 1 21.68 37.39 -49.33
C MET A 1 22.33 37.16 -47.95
N LEU A 2 22.54 38.20 -47.11
CA LEU A 2 23.14 38.06 -45.76
C LEU A 2 22.14 37.71 -44.63
N ASN A 3 20.83 37.76 -44.90
CA ASN A 3 19.79 37.45 -43.91
C ASN A 3 19.46 35.96 -43.79
N LEU A 4 19.76 35.11 -44.78
CA LEU A 4 19.53 33.65 -44.66
C LEU A 4 20.61 32.95 -43.82
N LEU A 5 21.85 33.43 -43.90
CA LEU A 5 22.99 32.88 -43.14
C LEU A 5 22.91 33.23 -41.65
N SER A 6 22.40 34.41 -41.27
CA SER A 6 22.21 34.79 -39.87
C SER A 6 21.03 34.07 -39.19
N THR A 7 19.97 33.73 -39.95
CA THR A 7 18.86 32.90 -39.44
C THR A 7 19.26 31.43 -39.27
N LEU A 8 20.12 30.90 -40.14
CA LEU A 8 20.66 29.53 -40.00
C LEU A 8 21.61 29.38 -38.79
N VAL A 9 22.43 30.40 -38.50
CA VAL A 9 23.34 30.39 -37.33
C VAL A 9 22.57 30.54 -36.01
N ARG A 10 21.49 31.33 -35.95
CA ARG A 10 20.59 31.38 -34.77
C ARG A 10 19.75 30.11 -34.60
N GLY A 11 19.32 29.48 -35.70
CA GLY A 11 18.60 28.20 -35.67
C GLY A 11 19.46 26.99 -35.27
N ALA A 12 20.77 27.02 -35.55
CA ALA A 12 21.72 26.00 -35.13
C ALA A 12 22.14 26.15 -33.65
N ALA A 13 22.31 27.38 -33.16
CA ALA A 13 22.63 27.65 -31.75
C ALA A 13 21.45 27.36 -30.80
N ALA A 14 20.20 27.58 -31.23
CA ALA A 14 19.02 27.20 -30.45
C ALA A 14 18.84 25.67 -30.35
N ARG A 15 19.07 24.94 -31.46
CA ARG A 15 19.04 23.46 -31.48
C ARG A 15 20.17 22.83 -30.68
N ALA A 16 21.37 23.41 -30.67
CA ALA A 16 22.48 22.93 -29.85
C ALA A 16 22.26 23.17 -28.35
N ALA A 17 21.56 24.24 -27.96
CA ALA A 17 21.16 24.48 -26.58
C ALA A 17 20.02 23.54 -26.12
N GLU A 18 19.03 23.28 -26.99
CA GLU A 18 17.98 22.28 -26.75
C GLU A 18 18.53 20.86 -26.69
N ASP A 19 19.44 20.47 -27.58
CA ASP A 19 20.07 19.13 -27.58
C ASP A 19 20.95 18.88 -26.34
N LEU A 20 21.65 19.90 -25.83
CA LEU A 20 22.40 19.83 -24.58
C LEU A 20 21.47 19.75 -23.36
N HIS A 21 20.40 20.56 -23.34
CA HIS A 21 19.41 20.53 -22.28
C HIS A 21 18.66 19.19 -22.23
N ASP A 22 18.30 18.62 -23.38
CA ASP A 22 17.63 17.33 -23.51
C ASP A 22 18.54 16.17 -23.05
N GLN A 23 19.83 16.20 -23.37
CA GLN A 23 20.78 15.17 -22.89
C GLN A 23 20.94 15.18 -21.37
N HIS A 24 21.04 16.38 -20.76
CA HIS A 24 21.08 16.50 -19.31
C HIS A 24 19.75 16.11 -18.67
N ALA A 25 18.61 16.42 -19.29
CA ALA A 25 17.29 16.02 -18.81
C ALA A 25 17.11 14.49 -18.77
N PHE A 26 17.62 13.76 -19.77
CA PHE A 26 17.58 12.29 -19.75
C PHE A 26 18.41 11.69 -18.61
N LEU A 27 19.61 12.21 -18.36
CA LEU A 27 20.47 11.75 -17.25
C LEU A 27 19.84 12.06 -15.89
N ILE A 28 19.24 13.24 -15.74
CA ILE A 28 18.50 13.63 -14.53
C ILE A 28 17.31 12.69 -14.31
N LEU A 29 16.53 12.41 -15.36
CA LEU A 29 15.40 11.48 -15.28
C LEU A 29 15.84 10.06 -14.90
N GLU A 30 16.96 9.56 -15.45
CA GLU A 30 17.53 8.27 -15.07
C GLU A 30 17.96 8.21 -13.60
N GLN A 31 18.51 9.31 -13.06
CA GLN A 31 18.86 9.38 -11.65
C GLN A 31 17.61 9.45 -10.79
N GLN A 32 16.65 10.31 -11.12
CA GLN A 32 15.37 10.43 -10.41
C GLN A 32 14.61 9.11 -10.38
N LEU A 33 14.65 8.32 -11.45
CA LEU A 33 14.05 7.00 -11.51
C LEU A 33 14.79 6.00 -10.59
N ARG A 34 16.12 6.06 -10.52
CA ARG A 34 16.88 5.25 -9.55
C ARG A 34 16.57 5.63 -8.10
N ASP A 35 16.45 6.92 -7.82
CA ASP A 35 16.10 7.42 -6.49
C ASP A 35 14.67 7.03 -6.11
N ALA A 36 13.72 7.14 -7.04
CA ALA A 36 12.34 6.71 -6.85
C ALA A 36 12.23 5.19 -6.63
N ALA A 37 13.04 4.39 -7.34
CA ALA A 37 13.09 2.94 -7.13
C ALA A 37 13.59 2.59 -5.71
N ALA A 38 14.64 3.29 -5.23
CA ALA A 38 15.17 3.10 -3.88
C ALA A 38 14.15 3.51 -2.81
N ALA A 39 13.48 4.65 -2.97
CA ALA A 39 12.44 5.11 -2.06
C ALA A 39 11.23 4.15 -2.02
N LEU A 40 10.87 3.55 -3.16
CA LEU A 40 9.81 2.56 -3.23
C LEU A 40 10.20 1.24 -2.54
N ASP A 41 11.45 0.80 -2.68
CA ASP A 41 11.95 -0.38 -1.94
C ASP A 41 11.95 -0.15 -0.43
N ASP A 42 12.39 1.03 0.02
CA ASP A 42 12.34 1.41 1.43
C ASP A 42 10.90 1.41 1.96
N SER A 43 9.97 2.02 1.21
CA SER A 43 8.54 2.01 1.55
C SER A 43 7.96 0.59 1.66
N ARG A 44 8.39 -0.34 0.80
CA ARG A 44 7.99 -1.76 0.87
C ARG A 44 8.54 -2.44 2.11
N ARG A 45 9.78 -2.15 2.51
CA ARG A 45 10.38 -2.67 3.74
C ARG A 45 9.65 -2.16 4.97
N THR A 46 9.35 -0.86 5.04
CA THR A 46 8.55 -0.28 6.11
C THR A 46 7.17 -0.93 6.21
N LEU A 47 6.49 -1.11 5.07
CA LEU A 47 5.21 -1.81 5.03
C LEU A 47 5.34 -3.27 5.52
N ALA A 48 6.38 -3.99 5.12
CA ALA A 48 6.61 -5.36 5.57
C ALA A 48 6.83 -5.44 7.09
N GLN A 49 7.60 -4.50 7.66
CA GLN A 49 7.78 -4.39 9.11
C GLN A 49 6.45 -4.10 9.82
N ALA A 50 5.64 -3.19 9.28
CA ALA A 50 4.34 -2.87 9.85
C ALA A 50 3.36 -4.06 9.81
N ILE A 51 3.35 -4.83 8.70
CA ILE A 51 2.57 -6.07 8.61
C ILE A 51 3.05 -7.11 9.64
N ALA A 52 4.37 -7.25 9.80
CA ALA A 52 4.93 -8.19 10.77
C ALA A 52 4.55 -7.81 12.21
N GLN A 53 4.58 -6.51 12.53
CA GLN A 53 4.17 -6.00 13.83
C GLN A 53 2.67 -6.22 14.08
N GLU A 54 1.81 -5.95 13.10
CA GLU A 54 0.36 -6.21 13.21
C GLU A 54 0.08 -7.69 13.48
N ALA A 55 0.79 -8.59 12.79
CA ALA A 55 0.68 -10.03 12.99
C ALA A 55 1.21 -10.49 14.36
N ALA A 56 2.25 -9.84 14.89
CA ALA A 56 2.75 -10.11 16.23
C ALA A 56 1.74 -9.69 17.30
N ASP A 57 1.13 -8.52 17.16
CA ASP A 57 0.09 -8.04 18.07
C ASP A 57 -1.20 -8.85 17.93
N ALA A 58 -1.46 -9.45 16.75
CA ALA A 58 -2.48 -10.47 16.54
C ALA A 58 -2.32 -11.68 17.44
N LYS A 59 -1.11 -12.21 17.50
CA LYS A 59 -0.80 -13.37 18.33
C LYS A 59 -0.93 -13.02 19.82
N LYS A 60 -0.50 -11.82 20.24
CA LYS A 60 -0.65 -11.36 21.63
C LYS A 60 -2.12 -11.26 22.03
N GLN A 61 -2.96 -10.63 21.21
CA GLN A 61 -4.40 -10.53 21.50
C GLN A 61 -5.05 -11.92 21.57
N ALA A 62 -4.70 -12.83 20.67
CA ALA A 62 -5.22 -14.20 20.70
C ALA A 62 -4.78 -14.95 21.97
N ALA A 63 -3.52 -14.79 22.39
CA ALA A 63 -3.03 -15.39 23.63
C ALA A 63 -3.72 -14.82 24.88
N LEU A 64 -3.94 -13.51 24.93
CA LEU A 64 -4.68 -12.86 26.02
C LEU A 64 -6.14 -13.35 26.06
N ALA A 65 -6.81 -13.43 24.91
CA ALA A 65 -8.17 -13.95 24.81
C ALA A 65 -8.29 -15.41 25.27
N ALA A 66 -7.29 -16.25 24.95
CA ALA A 66 -7.23 -17.62 25.43
C ALA A 66 -7.11 -17.69 26.96
N ARG A 67 -6.20 -16.90 27.56
CA ARG A 67 -6.04 -16.85 29.02
C ARG A 67 -7.30 -16.33 29.72
N ILE A 68 -8.00 -15.35 29.13
CA ILE A 68 -9.31 -14.89 29.62
C ILE A 68 -10.30 -16.06 29.62
N ALA A 69 -10.43 -16.79 28.51
CA ALA A 69 -11.36 -17.92 28.42
C ALA A 69 -11.04 -19.05 29.42
N ASP A 70 -9.76 -19.36 29.64
CA ASP A 70 -9.32 -20.36 30.61
C ASP A 70 -9.66 -19.92 32.05
N LEU A 71 -9.42 -18.65 32.38
CA LEU A 71 -9.75 -18.10 33.70
C LEU A 71 -11.26 -17.99 33.92
N GLU A 72 -12.04 -17.61 32.90
CA GLU A 72 -13.50 -17.65 32.95
C GLU A 72 -14.02 -19.05 33.25
N THR A 73 -13.47 -20.08 32.60
CA THR A 73 -13.85 -21.48 32.83
C THR A 73 -13.57 -21.88 34.27
N SER A 74 -12.40 -21.48 34.79
CA SER A 74 -11.99 -21.76 36.17
C SER A 74 -12.85 -21.02 37.20
N ALA A 75 -13.22 -19.76 36.92
CA ALA A 75 -14.10 -18.95 37.77
C ALA A 75 -15.52 -19.53 37.83
N VAL A 76 -16.06 -19.99 36.69
CA VAL A 76 -17.36 -20.67 36.65
C VAL A 76 -17.34 -21.97 37.46
N ALA A 77 -16.25 -22.76 37.37
CA ALA A 77 -16.09 -23.97 38.17
C ALA A 77 -16.01 -23.66 39.68
N ALA A 78 -15.32 -22.57 40.08
CA ALA A 78 -15.27 -22.12 41.46
C ALA A 78 -16.66 -21.73 42.00
N LEU A 79 -17.46 -20.99 41.21
CA LEU A 79 -18.85 -20.67 41.56
C LEU A 79 -19.71 -21.92 41.72
N ALA A 80 -19.59 -22.89 40.81
CA ALA A 80 -20.32 -24.15 40.89
C ALA A 80 -19.91 -24.97 42.14
N GLY A 81 -18.65 -24.86 42.55
CA GLY A 81 -18.10 -25.47 43.77
C GLY A 81 -18.37 -24.68 45.07
N GLY A 82 -19.14 -23.58 45.01
CA GLY A 82 -19.45 -22.74 46.17
C GLY A 82 -18.26 -21.92 46.70
N ARG A 83 -17.18 -21.80 45.93
CA ARG A 83 -15.99 -20.98 46.25
C ARG A 83 -16.14 -19.58 45.68
N GLU A 84 -17.08 -18.82 46.26
CA GLU A 84 -17.33 -17.43 45.86
C GLU A 84 -16.10 -16.52 46.07
N ASP A 85 -15.27 -16.82 47.08
CA ASP A 85 -14.00 -16.15 47.35
C ASP A 85 -13.05 -16.21 46.14
N LEU A 86 -12.82 -17.40 45.60
CA LEU A 86 -11.95 -17.60 44.43
C LEU A 86 -12.57 -17.05 43.15
N ALA A 87 -13.90 -17.05 43.06
CA ALA A 87 -14.60 -16.48 41.92
C ALA A 87 -14.50 -14.94 41.90
N GLU A 88 -14.51 -14.30 43.07
CA GLU A 88 -14.33 -12.86 43.20
C GLU A 88 -12.90 -12.44 42.80
N GLU A 89 -11.87 -13.13 43.31
CA GLU A 89 -10.47 -12.92 42.87
C GLU A 89 -10.30 -13.13 41.35
N ALA A 90 -10.90 -14.18 40.80
CA ALA A 90 -10.86 -14.44 39.36
C ALA A 90 -11.59 -13.36 38.55
N ALA A 91 -12.66 -12.78 39.08
CA ALA A 91 -13.40 -11.70 38.42
C ALA A 91 -12.63 -10.38 38.40
N GLU A 92 -11.88 -10.07 39.47
CA GLU A 92 -10.95 -8.93 39.50
C GLU A 92 -9.86 -9.11 38.43
N ALA A 93 -9.18 -10.27 38.42
CA ALA A 93 -8.16 -10.57 37.42
C ALA A 93 -8.72 -10.56 35.98
N LEU A 94 -9.93 -11.07 35.76
CA LEU A 94 -10.60 -11.00 34.46
C LEU A 94 -10.87 -9.55 34.06
N ALA A 95 -11.33 -8.69 34.97
CA ALA A 95 -11.59 -7.29 34.67
C ALA A 95 -10.30 -6.56 34.21
N GLU A 96 -9.17 -6.81 34.88
CA GLU A 96 -7.87 -6.27 34.47
C GLU A 96 -7.44 -6.77 33.08
N MET A 97 -7.55 -8.09 32.83
CA MET A 97 -7.19 -8.69 31.55
C MET A 97 -8.09 -8.22 30.40
N GLU A 98 -9.37 -7.98 30.66
CA GLU A 98 -10.29 -7.43 29.68
C GLU A 98 -10.01 -5.96 29.37
N GLU A 99 -9.65 -5.16 30.37
CA GLU A 99 -9.21 -3.79 30.15
C GLU A 99 -7.94 -3.75 29.29
N GLU A 100 -6.96 -4.62 29.58
CA GLU A 100 -5.76 -4.78 28.77
C GLU A 100 -6.10 -5.19 27.32
N ALA A 101 -7.02 -6.15 27.15
CA ALA A 101 -7.46 -6.62 25.84
C ALA A 101 -8.10 -5.50 25.02
N GLN A 102 -8.91 -4.65 25.66
CA GLN A 102 -9.51 -3.49 25.00
C GLN A 102 -8.50 -2.42 24.63
N ALA A 103 -7.55 -2.12 25.51
CA ALA A 103 -6.48 -1.17 25.21
C ALA A 103 -5.63 -1.64 24.03
N LEU A 104 -5.31 -2.94 23.98
CA LEU A 104 -4.60 -3.56 22.87
C LEU A 104 -5.44 -3.51 21.58
N GLU A 105 -6.74 -3.81 21.64
CA GLU A 105 -7.62 -3.77 20.48
C GLU A 105 -7.73 -2.37 19.87
N ALA A 106 -7.90 -1.33 20.71
CA ALA A 106 -7.94 0.06 20.25
C ALA A 106 -6.64 0.47 19.55
N THR A 107 -5.49 0.10 20.13
CA THR A 107 -4.17 0.37 19.54
C THR A 107 -4.00 -0.36 18.20
N ARG A 108 -4.43 -1.63 18.13
CA ARG A 108 -4.34 -2.44 16.91
C ARG A 108 -5.27 -1.95 15.81
N ALA A 109 -6.46 -1.44 16.14
CA ALA A 109 -7.39 -0.87 15.17
C ALA A 109 -6.75 0.34 14.46
N ALA A 110 -6.16 1.27 15.22
CA ALA A 110 -5.41 2.39 14.66
C ALA A 110 -4.25 1.91 13.77
N TYR A 111 -3.48 0.92 14.26
CA TYR A 111 -2.34 0.39 13.51
C TYR A 111 -2.73 -0.33 12.22
N ARG A 112 -3.85 -1.05 12.19
CA ARG A 112 -4.40 -1.67 10.97
C ARG A 112 -4.76 -0.61 9.92
N ALA A 113 -5.36 0.50 10.35
CA ALA A 113 -5.66 1.61 9.44
C ALA A 113 -4.38 2.21 8.83
N GLU A 114 -3.32 2.35 9.63
CA GLU A 114 -2.00 2.78 9.12
C GLU A 114 -1.40 1.78 8.12
N VAL A 115 -1.44 0.47 8.43
CA VAL A 115 -0.99 -0.58 7.50
C VAL A 115 -1.78 -0.53 6.19
N ALA A 116 -3.11 -0.35 6.24
CA ALA A 116 -3.95 -0.22 5.06
C ALA A 116 -3.57 1.03 4.24
N ALA A 117 -3.33 2.17 4.89
CA ALA A 117 -2.87 3.39 4.24
C ALA A 117 -1.50 3.20 3.56
N LEU A 118 -0.53 2.55 4.24
CA LEU A 118 0.78 2.21 3.68
C LEU A 118 0.65 1.27 2.47
N ARG A 119 -0.21 0.25 2.54
CA ARG A 119 -0.49 -0.64 1.39
C ARG A 119 -0.98 0.15 0.18
N ARG A 120 -1.95 1.05 0.39
CA ARG A 120 -2.48 1.91 -0.69
C ARG A 120 -1.40 2.83 -1.25
N ALA A 121 -0.56 3.43 -0.39
CA ALA A 121 0.53 4.30 -0.82
C ALA A 121 1.58 3.55 -1.66
N VAL A 122 2.03 2.37 -1.20
CA VAL A 122 3.00 1.54 -1.93
C VAL A 122 2.44 1.05 -3.27
N ARG A 123 1.16 0.68 -3.33
CA ARG A 123 0.48 0.31 -4.58
C ARG A 123 0.46 1.49 -5.56
N ARG A 124 0.02 2.67 -5.12
CA ARG A 124 0.03 3.88 -5.95
C ARG A 124 1.43 4.24 -6.44
N GLY A 125 2.41 4.24 -5.54
CA GLY A 125 3.81 4.50 -5.89
C GLY A 125 4.37 3.51 -6.90
N THR A 126 4.02 2.22 -6.77
CA THR A 126 4.43 1.18 -7.74
C THR A 126 3.82 1.42 -9.12
N ARG A 127 2.53 1.81 -9.21
CA ARG A 127 1.88 2.16 -10.48
C ARG A 127 2.53 3.37 -11.14
N GLN A 128 2.70 4.45 -10.38
CA GLN A 128 3.35 5.68 -10.87
C GLN A 128 4.79 5.42 -11.33
N PHE A 129 5.54 4.61 -10.58
CA PHE A 129 6.89 4.22 -10.97
C PHE A 129 6.91 3.46 -12.30
N ALA A 130 6.03 2.47 -12.48
CA ALA A 130 5.91 1.74 -13.75
C ALA A 130 5.53 2.66 -14.92
N GLU A 131 4.64 3.64 -14.70
CA GLU A 131 4.31 4.67 -15.69
C GLU A 131 5.53 5.50 -16.10
N LEU A 132 6.37 5.92 -15.13
CA LEU A 132 7.59 6.66 -15.39
C LEU A 132 8.61 5.82 -16.18
N GLU A 133 8.80 4.54 -15.84
CA GLU A 133 9.66 3.62 -16.59
C GLU A 133 9.19 3.45 -18.04
N ARG A 134 7.87 3.31 -18.25
CA ARG A 134 7.26 3.26 -19.59
C ARG A 134 7.51 4.55 -20.36
N GLY A 135 7.23 5.70 -19.74
CA GLY A 135 7.44 7.01 -20.33
C GLY A 135 8.90 7.21 -20.76
N GLN A 136 9.85 6.78 -19.92
CA GLN A 136 11.27 6.82 -20.24
C GLN A 136 11.63 5.97 -21.46
N ARG A 137 11.12 4.73 -21.55
CA ARG A 137 11.36 3.84 -22.70
C ARG A 137 10.89 4.48 -24.02
N ILE A 138 9.70 5.08 -24.01
CA ILE A 138 9.13 5.75 -25.20
C ILE A 138 9.90 7.02 -25.54
N ALA A 139 10.29 7.81 -24.54
CA ALA A 139 11.09 9.01 -24.73
C ALA A 139 12.45 8.67 -25.38
N ARG A 140 13.12 7.60 -24.93
CA ARG A 140 14.37 7.11 -25.55
C ARG A 140 14.16 6.65 -26.99
N ALA A 141 13.10 5.90 -27.28
CA ALA A 141 12.79 5.45 -28.63
C ALA A 141 12.45 6.63 -29.56
N ALA A 142 11.70 7.61 -29.07
CA ALA A 142 11.41 8.84 -29.81
C ALA A 142 12.68 9.64 -30.11
N GLU A 143 13.58 9.76 -29.13
CA GLU A 143 14.87 10.43 -29.30
C GLU A 143 15.77 9.71 -30.32
N ALA A 144 15.82 8.38 -30.31
CA ALA A 144 16.52 7.59 -31.33
C ALA A 144 15.97 7.87 -32.75
N VAL A 145 14.65 7.94 -32.91
CA VAL A 145 14.02 8.30 -34.19
C VAL A 145 14.36 9.74 -34.60
N ARG A 146 14.35 10.70 -33.66
CA ARG A 146 14.74 12.10 -33.92
C ARG A 146 16.18 12.17 -34.43
N ARG A 147 17.12 11.49 -33.77
CA ARG A 147 18.54 11.42 -34.20
C ARG A 147 18.70 10.80 -35.59
N LEU A 148 17.99 9.72 -35.90
CA LEU A 148 18.02 9.10 -37.23
C LEU A 148 17.49 10.04 -38.32
N ARG A 149 16.43 10.81 -38.05
CA ARG A 149 15.91 11.83 -38.98
C ARG A 149 16.91 12.96 -39.20
N ALA A 150 17.55 13.44 -38.14
CA ALA A 150 18.56 14.49 -38.23
C ALA A 150 19.73 14.09 -39.13
N ARG A 151 20.27 12.87 -38.95
CA ARG A 151 21.36 12.36 -39.80
C ARG A 151 20.91 12.19 -41.27
N ARG A 152 19.70 11.69 -41.52
CA ARG A 152 19.13 11.60 -42.87
C ARG A 152 19.05 12.97 -43.57
N GLY A 153 18.66 14.02 -42.84
CA GLY A 153 18.64 15.40 -43.35
C GLY A 153 20.03 15.94 -43.74
N GLN A 154 21.09 15.36 -43.17
CA GLN A 154 22.49 15.63 -43.51
C GLN A 154 23.04 14.73 -44.63
N GLY A 155 22.18 13.92 -45.28
CA GLY A 155 22.60 12.95 -46.30
C GLY A 155 23.26 11.68 -45.73
N LEU A 156 23.34 11.55 -44.41
CA LEU A 156 23.96 10.44 -43.71
C LEU A 156 22.88 9.56 -43.07
N GLY A 157 22.36 8.54 -43.73
CA GLY A 157 21.44 7.62 -43.04
C GLY A 157 20.59 6.72 -43.93
N SER A 158 20.34 5.51 -43.43
CA SER A 158 19.54 4.50 -44.13
C SER A 158 18.04 4.79 -43.98
N PRO A 159 17.27 4.88 -45.09
CA PRO A 159 15.80 4.97 -45.06
C PRO A 159 15.17 3.79 -44.31
N ALA A 160 15.74 2.58 -44.48
CA ALA A 160 15.24 1.36 -43.85
C ALA A 160 15.38 1.40 -42.32
N ALA A 161 16.53 1.83 -41.81
CA ALA A 161 16.76 1.96 -40.37
C ALA A 161 15.79 2.96 -39.71
N LEU A 162 15.45 4.06 -40.41
CA LEU A 162 14.46 5.01 -39.92
C LEU A 162 13.04 4.41 -39.89
N ALA A 163 12.66 3.65 -40.93
CA ALA A 163 11.36 2.99 -40.99
C ALA A 163 11.20 1.94 -39.87
N GLU A 164 12.23 1.14 -39.63
CA GLU A 164 12.26 0.15 -38.55
C GLU A 164 12.14 0.80 -37.17
N ALA A 165 12.91 1.86 -36.90
CA ALA A 165 12.83 2.59 -35.63
C ALA A 165 11.44 3.20 -35.40
N GLN A 166 10.79 3.71 -36.45
CA GLN A 166 9.41 4.21 -36.37
C GLN A 166 8.40 3.09 -36.09
N ALA A 167 8.58 1.91 -36.68
CA ALA A 167 7.74 0.74 -36.40
C ALA A 167 7.89 0.30 -34.93
N THR A 168 9.12 0.25 -34.41
CA THR A 168 9.38 -0.05 -32.99
C THR A 168 8.72 0.97 -32.05
N LEU A 169 8.84 2.28 -32.35
CA LEU A 169 8.19 3.33 -31.56
C LEU A 169 6.65 3.19 -31.56
N ARG A 170 6.05 2.83 -32.71
CA ARG A 170 4.59 2.58 -32.79
C ARG A 170 4.19 1.41 -31.89
N ARG A 171 4.89 0.28 -31.98
CA ARG A 171 4.65 -0.90 -31.13
C ARG A 171 4.77 -0.58 -29.64
N LEU A 172 5.77 0.21 -29.24
CA LEU A 172 5.94 0.64 -27.84
C LEU A 172 4.76 1.49 -27.33
N ARG A 173 4.21 2.37 -28.18
CA ARG A 173 3.03 3.19 -27.82
C ARG A 173 1.76 2.38 -27.75
N GLU A 174 1.57 1.44 -28.68
CA GLU A 174 0.43 0.51 -28.66
C GLU A 174 0.44 -0.35 -27.39
N ALA A 175 1.61 -0.88 -27.01
CA ALA A 175 1.78 -1.62 -25.76
C ALA A 175 1.45 -0.75 -24.53
N GLN A 176 1.90 0.52 -24.50
CA GLN A 176 1.58 1.44 -23.41
C GLN A 176 0.08 1.69 -23.27
N ALA A 177 -0.64 1.86 -24.39
CA ALA A 177 -2.09 2.06 -24.37
C ALA A 177 -2.83 0.83 -23.85
N ALA A 178 -2.41 -0.37 -24.27
CA ALA A 178 -2.99 -1.62 -23.79
C ALA A 178 -2.77 -1.85 -22.28
N GLU A 179 -1.55 -1.59 -21.79
CA GLU A 179 -1.25 -1.68 -20.36
C GLU A 179 -2.03 -0.65 -19.54
N ALA A 180 -2.15 0.61 -20.01
CA ALA A 180 -2.92 1.64 -19.32
C ALA A 180 -4.40 1.27 -19.17
N ALA A 181 -5.00 0.68 -20.21
CA ALA A 181 -6.36 0.16 -20.14
C ALA A 181 -6.50 -1.00 -19.14
N SER A 182 -5.48 -1.87 -19.04
CA SER A 182 -5.43 -2.93 -18.03
C SER A 182 -5.32 -2.36 -16.61
N ASP A 183 -4.48 -1.35 -16.40
CA ASP A 183 -4.30 -0.68 -15.10
C ASP A 183 -5.61 -0.01 -14.65
N GLU A 184 -6.33 0.65 -15.57
CA GLU A 184 -7.65 1.23 -15.32
C GLU A 184 -8.70 0.17 -14.93
N ALA A 185 -8.74 -0.94 -15.66
CA ALA A 185 -9.63 -2.06 -15.34
C ALA A 185 -9.35 -2.66 -13.95
N LEU A 186 -8.08 -2.82 -13.58
CA LEU A 186 -7.70 -3.29 -12.24
C LEU A 186 -8.12 -2.31 -11.14
N ALA A 187 -8.01 -0.99 -11.37
CA ALA A 187 -8.44 0.01 -10.42
C ALA A 187 -9.96 -0.05 -10.17
N ILE A 188 -10.76 -0.29 -11.22
CA ILE A 188 -12.22 -0.47 -11.10
C ILE A 188 -12.54 -1.72 -10.26
N ILE A 189 -11.85 -2.83 -10.49
CA ILE A 189 -12.04 -4.09 -9.74
C ILE A 189 -11.69 -3.90 -8.26
N GLU A 190 -10.56 -3.27 -7.95
CA GLU A 190 -10.14 -3.02 -6.57
C GLU A 190 -11.14 -2.12 -5.82
N ALA A 191 -11.69 -1.10 -6.48
CA ALA A 191 -12.70 -0.23 -5.89
C ALA A 191 -14.02 -0.94 -5.58
N ALA A 192 -14.30 -2.06 -6.25
CA ALA A 192 -15.50 -2.88 -6.03
C ALA A 192 -15.33 -3.97 -4.95
N ALA A 193 -14.14 -4.15 -4.37
CA ALA A 193 -13.85 -5.26 -3.45
C ALA A 193 -14.50 -5.10 -2.05
N PRO A 194 -14.97 -6.18 -1.39
CA PRO A 194 -15.67 -6.13 -0.09
C PRO A 194 -14.87 -5.53 1.07
N GLU A 195 -13.55 -5.70 1.09
CA GLU A 195 -12.66 -5.11 2.10
C GLU A 195 -12.72 -3.57 2.08
N SER A 196 -12.98 -2.95 0.93
CA SER A 196 -13.15 -1.49 0.83
C SER A 196 -14.44 -0.98 1.51
N LEU A 197 -15.46 -1.83 1.63
CA LEU A 197 -16.71 -1.50 2.34
C LEU A 197 -16.53 -1.63 3.85
N CYS A 198 -15.86 -2.69 4.32
CA CYS A 198 -15.55 -2.86 5.74
C CYS A 198 -14.64 -1.73 6.26
N GLU A 199 -13.59 -1.36 5.51
CA GLU A 199 -12.69 -0.24 5.87
C GLU A 199 -13.47 1.09 5.99
N ARG A 200 -14.46 1.33 5.11
CA ARG A 200 -15.31 2.53 5.16
C ARG A 200 -16.28 2.54 6.35
N LEU A 201 -16.77 1.38 6.79
CA LEU A 201 -17.69 1.27 7.93
C LEU A 201 -16.95 1.50 9.25
N GLU A 202 -15.71 1.04 9.33
CA GLU A 202 -14.84 1.31 10.48
C GLU A 202 -14.40 2.79 10.54
N GLU A 203 -14.01 3.40 9.42
CA GLU A 203 -13.72 4.85 9.33
C GLU A 203 -14.92 5.73 9.71
N ALA A 204 -16.14 5.27 9.43
CA ALA A 204 -17.38 5.94 9.80
C ALA A 204 -17.75 5.77 11.30
N GLY A 205 -16.92 5.08 12.08
CA GLY A 205 -17.07 4.99 13.53
C GLY A 205 -18.10 3.96 14.01
N PHE A 206 -18.52 3.02 13.16
CA PHE A 206 -19.37 1.91 13.56
C PHE A 206 -18.52 0.80 14.21
N GLY A 207 -18.19 0.96 15.49
CA GLY A 207 -17.48 -0.04 16.31
C GLY A 207 -17.99 -0.08 17.76
N PRO A 208 -18.07 -1.24 18.41
CA PRO A 208 -18.68 -1.38 19.74
C PRO A 208 -17.86 -0.67 20.81
N ARG A 209 -18.52 0.12 21.67
CA ARG A 209 -17.95 0.73 22.88
C ARG A 209 -18.60 0.14 24.11
N THR A 210 -17.81 -0.46 25.01
CA THR A 210 -18.13 -0.55 26.45
C THR A 210 -16.90 -1.03 27.23
N ARG A 211 -16.44 -0.24 28.21
CA ARG A 211 -15.45 -0.68 29.20
C ARG A 211 -16.07 -1.75 30.12
N PRO A 212 -15.37 -2.86 30.43
CA PRO A 212 -15.81 -3.84 31.39
C PRO A 212 -15.49 -3.35 32.81
N SER A 213 -16.36 -3.69 33.75
CA SER A 213 -16.14 -3.53 35.19
C SER A 213 -16.30 -4.89 35.88
N ALA A 214 -15.65 -5.09 37.02
CA ALA A 214 -15.74 -6.35 37.79
C ALA A 214 -17.20 -6.78 38.05
N GLY A 215 -18.11 -5.83 38.31
CA GLY A 215 -19.54 -6.10 38.44
C GLY A 215 -20.17 -6.66 37.16
N SER A 216 -19.86 -6.08 35.99
CA SER A 216 -20.35 -6.57 34.70
C SER A 216 -19.79 -7.94 34.32
N VAL A 217 -18.54 -8.23 34.72
CA VAL A 217 -17.92 -9.55 34.55
C VAL A 217 -18.61 -10.59 35.42
N MET A 218 -18.86 -10.28 36.70
CA MET A 218 -19.56 -11.17 37.62
C MET A 218 -20.98 -11.50 37.17
N GLU A 219 -21.72 -10.54 36.62
CA GLU A 219 -23.04 -10.79 36.03
C GLU A 219 -22.97 -11.77 34.86
N ARG A 220 -21.99 -11.58 33.96
CA ARG A 220 -21.76 -12.48 32.81
C ARG A 220 -21.36 -13.89 33.24
N LEU A 221 -20.47 -14.02 34.24
CA LEU A 221 -20.03 -15.31 34.78
C LEU A 221 -21.18 -16.06 35.44
N ARG A 222 -22.00 -15.38 36.25
CA ARG A 222 -23.21 -15.98 36.87
C ARG A 222 -24.22 -16.43 35.81
N ALA A 223 -24.40 -15.66 34.74
CA ALA A 223 -25.26 -16.05 33.62
C ALA A 223 -24.74 -17.34 32.94
N LYS A 224 -23.44 -17.42 32.65
CA LYS A 224 -22.82 -18.63 32.07
C LYS A 224 -22.93 -19.85 33.01
N ALA A 225 -22.70 -19.67 34.31
CA ALA A 225 -22.82 -20.74 35.31
C ALA A 225 -24.26 -21.31 35.37
N ARG A 226 -25.28 -20.44 35.32
CA ARG A 226 -26.69 -20.87 35.28
C ARG A 226 -27.03 -21.67 34.01
N VAL A 227 -26.50 -21.26 32.86
CA VAL A 227 -26.73 -21.98 31.59
C VAL A 227 -26.07 -23.37 31.64
N GLN A 228 -24.84 -23.48 32.15
CA GLN A 228 -24.18 -24.78 32.31
C GLN A 228 -24.89 -25.69 33.32
N ALA A 229 -25.39 -25.14 34.42
CA ALA A 229 -26.17 -25.89 35.40
C ALA A 229 -27.53 -26.39 34.86
N SER A 230 -28.08 -25.73 33.83
CA SER A 230 -29.33 -26.16 33.16
C SER A 230 -29.11 -27.16 32.02
N ALA A 231 -27.87 -27.32 31.56
CA ALA A 231 -27.49 -28.19 30.45
C ALA A 231 -26.88 -29.53 30.91
N ALA A 232 -26.59 -29.66 32.21
CA ALA A 232 -26.14 -30.88 32.90
C ALA A 232 -27.33 -31.58 33.56
#